data_AF-A0A3S5F8W1-F1
#
_entry.id   AF-A0A3S5F8W1-F1
#
_cell.length_a   1.000
_cell.length_b   1.000
_cell.length_c   1.000
_cell.angle_alpha   90.00
_cell.angle_beta   90.00
_cell.angle_gamma   90.00
#
_symmetry.space_group_name_H-M   'P 1'
#
loop_
_entity.id
_entity.type
_entity.pdbx_description
1 polymer ?
#
loop_
_entity_poly.entity_id
_entity_poly.type
_entity_poly.pdbx_seq_one_letter_code
_entity_poly.pdbx_strand_id
1 'polypeptide(L)'
;MSNSFHAFLGGTLGRVAIKLLMLSLLVGIVLNFLGWTPRSLVRTITEFFKSLWETGFITLTNFFHMTMMGAIIVVPIFLLLRILHKK
;
A
#
# COMPACT_ATOMS: atom_id res chain seq x y z
N MET A 1 7.32 35.31 10.06
CA MET A 1 7.34 33.90 9.63
C MET A 1 8.76 33.37 9.80
N SER A 2 9.16 32.99 11.02
CA SER A 2 10.54 32.56 11.35
C SER A 2 10.68 31.83 12.70
N ASN A 3 9.64 31.82 13.56
CA ASN A 3 9.72 31.20 14.90
C ASN A 3 9.75 29.66 14.95
N SER A 4 9.47 28.96 13.84
CA SER A 4 9.39 27.48 13.84
C SER A 4 10.77 26.81 13.87
N PHE A 5 11.80 27.45 13.34
CA PHE A 5 13.15 26.87 13.24
C PHE A 5 13.88 26.85 14.59
N HIS A 6 13.65 27.83 15.48
CA HIS A 6 14.28 27.84 16.80
C HIS A 6 13.68 26.82 17.77
N ALA A 7 12.39 26.47 17.63
CA ALA A 7 11.78 25.34 18.35
C ALA A 7 12.33 23.98 17.86
N PHE A 8 12.73 23.91 16.58
CA PHE A 8 13.38 22.77 15.94
C PHE A 8 14.87 22.62 16.33
N LEU A 9 15.52 23.66 16.86
CA LEU A 9 16.92 23.60 17.28
C LEU A 9 17.12 23.59 18.81
N GLY A 10 16.18 24.12 19.58
CA GLY A 10 16.44 24.49 20.98
C GLY A 10 15.94 23.57 22.10
N GLY A 11 14.99 22.66 21.85
CA GLY A 11 14.46 21.86 22.97
C GLY A 11 13.66 20.61 22.62
N THR A 12 12.97 20.58 21.48
CA THR A 12 12.03 19.49 21.17
C THR A 12 12.63 18.47 20.21
N LEU A 13 13.49 18.90 19.27
CA LEU A 13 14.02 18.01 18.24
C LEU A 13 15.07 17.03 18.74
N GLY A 14 15.99 17.47 19.61
CA GLY A 14 16.98 16.58 20.22
C GLY A 14 16.33 15.48 21.04
N ARG A 15 15.26 15.82 21.79
CA ARG A 15 14.47 14.84 22.56
C ARG A 15 13.76 13.84 21.66
N VAL A 16 13.20 14.30 20.53
CA VAL A 16 12.58 13.43 19.52
C VAL A 16 13.61 12.55 18.84
N ALA A 17 14.79 13.08 18.48
CA ALA A 17 15.88 12.32 17.87
C ALA A 17 16.39 11.21 18.79
N ILE A 18 16.58 11.50 20.09
CA ILE A 18 16.97 10.49 21.09
C ILE A 18 15.88 9.42 21.23
N LYS A 19 14.61 9.82 21.27
CA LYS A 19 13.48 8.87 21.35
C LYS A 19 13.41 7.98 20.10
N LEU A 20 13.60 8.54 18.90
CA LEU A 20 13.67 7.77 17.65
C LEU A 20 14.88 6.84 17.64
N LEU A 21 16.05 7.29 18.11
CA LEU A 21 17.27 6.47 18.15
C LEU A 21 17.08 5.27 19.08
N MET A 22 16.55 5.50 20.28
CA MET A 22 16.21 4.45 21.25
C MET A 22 15.18 3.47 20.67
N LEU A 23 14.13 3.99 20.02
CA LEU A 23 13.09 3.16 19.42
C LEU A 23 13.64 2.35 18.23
N SER A 24 14.48 2.95 17.38
CA SER A 24 15.14 2.27 16.26
C SER A 24 16.08 1.16 16.73
N LEU A 25 16.81 1.38 17.84
CA LEU A 25 17.63 0.36 18.47
C LEU A 25 16.77 -0.79 19.00
N LEU A 26 15.68 -0.48 19.71
CA LEU A 26 14.75 -1.49 20.21
C LEU A 26 14.15 -2.31 19.08
N VAL A 27 13.67 -1.66 18.02
CA VAL A 27 13.12 -2.34 16.83
C VAL A 27 14.19 -3.18 16.15
N GLY A 28 15.42 -2.68 16.01
CA GLY A 28 16.55 -3.44 15.45
C GLY A 28 16.86 -4.70 16.24
N ILE A 29 16.83 -4.61 17.57
CA ILE A 29 17.00 -5.77 18.47
C ILE A 29 15.85 -6.78 18.26
N VAL A 30 14.60 -6.32 18.27
CA VAL A 30 13.42 -7.19 18.06
C VAL A 30 13.48 -7.89 16.69
N LEU A 31 13.83 -7.17 15.63
CA LEU A 31 14.00 -7.74 14.29
C LEU A 31 15.10 -8.82 14.28
N ASN A 32 16.23 -8.55 14.93
CA ASN A 32 17.31 -9.52 15.06
C ASN A 32 16.90 -10.76 15.87
N PHE A 33 16.12 -10.58 16.95
CA PHE A 33 15.55 -11.69 17.72
C PHE A 33 14.58 -12.56 16.91
N LEU A 34 13.81 -11.95 15.99
CA LEU A 34 12.95 -12.67 15.05
C LEU A 34 13.73 -13.34 13.89
N GLY A 35 15.06 -13.16 13.84
CA GLY A 35 15.92 -13.63 12.74
C GLY A 35 15.75 -12.83 11.45
N TRP A 36 15.06 -11.69 11.51
CA TRP A 36 14.76 -10.85 10.35
C TRP A 36 15.86 -9.82 10.20
N THR A 37 16.76 -10.04 9.25
CA THR A 37 17.78 -9.04 8.91
C THR A 37 17.14 -7.85 8.17
N PRO A 38 17.68 -6.62 8.30
CA PRO A 38 17.18 -5.47 7.55
C PRO A 38 17.14 -5.72 6.03
N ARG A 39 18.11 -6.46 5.51
CA ARG A 39 18.19 -6.86 4.10
C ARG A 39 17.09 -7.84 3.70
N SER A 40 16.75 -8.81 4.55
CA SER A 40 15.67 -9.74 4.25
C SER A 40 14.31 -9.04 4.27
N LEU A 41 14.07 -8.08 5.17
CA LEU A 41 12.84 -7.31 5.23
C LEU A 41 12.55 -6.55 3.91
N VAL A 42 13.56 -5.82 3.41
CA VAL A 42 13.45 -5.10 2.13
C VAL A 42 13.25 -6.07 0.97
N ARG A 43 13.97 -7.20 0.97
CA ARG A 43 13.85 -8.23 -0.05
C ARG A 43 12.45 -8.86 -0.05
N THR A 44 11.92 -9.24 1.11
CA THR A 44 10.57 -9.79 1.25
C THR A 44 9.52 -8.81 0.76
N ILE A 45 9.61 -7.52 1.10
CA ILE A 45 8.68 -6.50 0.60
C ILE A 45 8.76 -6.41 -0.92
N THR A 46 9.96 -6.33 -1.49
CA THR A 46 10.15 -6.22 -2.93
C THR A 46 9.64 -7.46 -3.66
N GLU A 47 9.93 -8.66 -3.14
CA GLU A 47 9.44 -9.93 -3.68
C GLU A 47 7.91 -10.06 -3.54
N PHE A 48 7.32 -9.55 -2.46
CA PHE A 48 5.87 -9.49 -2.27
C PHE A 48 5.19 -8.58 -3.28
N PHE A 49 5.74 -7.39 -3.54
CA PHE A 49 5.22 -6.50 -4.59
C PHE A 49 5.39 -7.12 -5.98
N LYS A 50 6.52 -7.77 -6.25
CA LYS A 50 6.75 -8.44 -7.54
C LYS A 50 5.78 -9.61 -7.76
N SER A 51 5.59 -10.44 -6.75
CA SER A 51 4.65 -11.57 -6.82
C SER A 51 3.20 -11.11 -6.90
N LEU A 52 2.83 -10.02 -6.20
CA LEU A 52 1.53 -9.38 -6.34
C LEU A 52 1.30 -8.82 -7.74
N TRP A 53 2.32 -8.27 -8.38
CA TRP A 53 2.19 -7.77 -9.75
C TRP A 53 2.01 -8.91 -10.75
N GLU A 54 2.88 -9.94 -10.69
CA GLU A 54 2.81 -11.10 -11.59
C GLU A 54 1.51 -11.89 -11.38
N THR A 55 1.14 -12.19 -10.14
CA THR A 55 -0.06 -12.98 -9.81
C THR A 55 -1.33 -12.15 -9.90
N GLY A 56 -1.27 -10.90 -9.43
CA GLY A 56 -2.41 -9.99 -9.40
C GLY A 56 -2.92 -9.66 -10.79
N PHE A 57 -2.04 -9.42 -11.77
CA PHE A 57 -2.47 -9.19 -13.15
C PHE A 57 -3.16 -10.42 -13.78
N ILE A 58 -2.66 -11.63 -13.49
CA ILE A 58 -3.25 -12.88 -13.99
C ILE A 58 -4.64 -13.10 -13.39
N THR A 59 -4.76 -12.99 -12.06
CA THR A 59 -6.05 -13.16 -11.37
C THR A 59 -7.03 -12.06 -11.74
N LEU A 60 -6.57 -10.81 -11.86
CA LEU A 60 -7.41 -9.67 -12.26
C LEU A 60 -7.95 -9.86 -13.68
N THR A 61 -7.15 -10.40 -14.60
CA THR A 61 -7.59 -10.72 -15.96
C THR A 61 -8.72 -11.76 -15.95
N ASN A 62 -8.61 -12.81 -15.14
CA ASN A 62 -9.65 -13.82 -14.99
C ASN A 62 -10.93 -13.22 -14.37
N PHE A 63 -10.77 -12.33 -13.39
CA PHE A 63 -11.88 -11.61 -12.78
C PHE A 63 -12.59 -10.70 -13.81
N PHE A 64 -11.82 -10.07 -14.69
CA PHE A 64 -12.33 -9.26 -15.78
C PHE A 64 -13.08 -10.11 -16.81
N HIS A 65 -12.63 -11.34 -17.09
CA HIS A 65 -13.33 -12.27 -17.97
C HIS A 65 -14.69 -12.69 -17.40
N MET A 66 -14.76 -13.01 -16.10
CA MET A 66 -16.02 -13.30 -15.40
C MET A 66 -16.96 -12.10 -15.42
N THR A 67 -16.43 -10.90 -15.17
CA THR A 67 -17.21 -9.66 -15.22
C THR A 67 -17.69 -9.36 -16.63
N MET A 68 -16.85 -9.56 -17.65
CA MET A 68 -17.20 -9.37 -19.06
C MET A 68 -18.27 -10.35 -19.55
N MET A 69 -18.24 -11.61 -19.12
CA MET A 69 -19.30 -12.58 -19.41
C MET A 69 -20.67 -12.09 -18.91
N GLY A 70 -20.73 -11.59 -17.68
CA GLY A 70 -21.96 -10.97 -17.15
C GLY A 70 -22.32 -9.67 -17.87
N ALA A 71 -21.32 -8.81 -18.10
CA ALA A 71 -21.49 -7.53 -18.77
C ALA A 71 -22.02 -7.66 -20.20
N ILE A 72 -21.64 -8.71 -20.93
CA ILE A 72 -22.17 -9.02 -22.27
C ILE A 72 -23.70 -9.10 -22.26
N ILE A 73 -24.30 -9.59 -21.18
CA ILE A 73 -25.77 -9.74 -21.08
C ILE A 73 -26.39 -8.49 -20.46
N VAL A 74 -25.80 -7.99 -19.37
CA VAL A 74 -26.38 -6.88 -18.59
C VAL A 74 -26.29 -5.55 -19.36
N VAL A 75 -25.19 -5.29 -20.06
CA VAL A 75 -24.99 -4.00 -20.78
C VAL A 75 -26.04 -3.79 -21.87
N PRO A 76 -26.34 -4.75 -22.76
CA PRO A 76 -27.41 -4.59 -23.75
C PRO A 76 -28.79 -4.43 -23.12
N ILE A 77 -29.12 -5.24 -22.11
CA ILE A 77 -30.40 -5.16 -21.40
C ILE A 77 -30.57 -3.78 -20.77
N PHE A 78 -29.54 -3.28 -20.07
CA PHE A 78 -29.54 -1.96 -19.48
C PHE A 78 -29.70 -0.86 -20.53
N LEU A 79 -29.01 -0.97 -21.68
CA LEU A 79 -29.10 0.00 -22.77
C LEU A 79 -30.52 0.06 -23.35
N LEU A 80 -31.14 -1.10 -23.59
CA LEU A 80 -32.52 -1.20 -24.08
C LEU A 80 -33.51 -0.60 -23.08
N LEU A 81 -33.43 -0.98 -21.81
CA LEU A 81 -34.27 -0.42 -20.74
C LEU A 81 -34.07 1.09 -20.59
N ARG A 82 -32.84 1.58 -20.71
CA ARG A 82 -32.51 3.00 -20.65
C ARG A 82 -33.14 3.78 -21.79
N ILE A 83 -33.08 3.25 -23.01
CA ILE A 83 -33.68 3.89 -24.20
C ILE A 83 -35.21 3.89 -24.10
N LEU A 84 -35.80 2.78 -23.63
CA LEU A 84 -37.24 2.65 -23.45
C LEU A 84 -37.79 3.55 -22.33
N HIS A 85 -37.06 3.70 -21.22
CA HIS A 85 -37.44 4.63 -20.13
C HIS A 85 -37.27 6.11 -20.47
N LYS A 86 -36.48 6.46 -21.50
CA LYS A 86 -36.24 7.86 -21.87
C LYS A 86 -37.33 8.43 -22.79
N LYS A 87 -38.53 7.85 -22.76
CA LYS A 87 -39.72 8.27 -23.50
C LYS A 87 -40.86 8.49 -22.53
#